data_AF-A0A7V8BGX8-F1
#
_entry.id   AF-A0A7V8BGX8-F1
#
_cell.length_a   1.000
_cell.length_b   1.000
_cell.length_c   1.000
_cell.angle_alpha   90.00
_cell.angle_beta   90.00
_cell.angle_gamma   90.00
#
_symmetry.space_group_name_H-M   'P 1'
#
loop_
_entity.id
_entity.type
_entity.pdbx_description
1 polymer ?
#
loop_
_entity_poly.entity_id
_entity_poly.type
_entity_poly.pdbx_seq_one_letter_code
_entity_poly.pdbx_strand_id
1 'polypeptide(L)' 'MKLDPGWIYEGIAFQIDNPVSGQCATGRIPVYRAYNMRWAMNDSNHRITADYTAYQATVASGWAPEGVVMCAAP' A
#
# COMPACT_ATOMS: atom_id res chain seq x y z
N MET A 1 -17.15 -17.35 -9.66
CA MET A 1 -16.11 -17.99 -10.48
C MET A 1 -16.00 -17.18 -11.77
N LYS A 2 -14.81 -16.72 -12.18
CA LYS A 2 -14.67 -16.00 -13.46
C LYS A 2 -14.78 -17.03 -14.59
N LEU A 3 -15.67 -16.78 -15.55
CA LEU A 3 -16.08 -17.75 -16.59
C LEU A 3 -15.55 -17.37 -17.99
N ASP A 4 -14.57 -16.47 -18.08
CA ASP A 4 -13.97 -16.07 -19.35
C ASP A 4 -13.10 -17.22 -19.92
N PRO A 5 -13.36 -17.71 -21.15
CA PRO A 5 -12.68 -18.88 -21.72
C PRO A 5 -11.18 -18.69 -21.99
N GLY A 6 -10.68 -17.44 -21.96
CA GLY A 6 -9.26 -17.13 -22.04
C GLY A 6 -8.55 -16.99 -20.68
N TRP A 7 -9.28 -17.12 -19.57
CA TRP A 7 -8.72 -16.99 -18.23
C TRP A 7 -8.38 -18.37 -17.65
N ILE A 8 -7.11 -18.58 -17.31
CA ILE A 8 -6.61 -19.78 -16.64
C ILE A 8 -6.14 -19.37 -15.25
N TYR A 9 -6.50 -20.14 -14.23
CA TYR A 9 -5.97 -19.92 -12.89
C TYR A 9 -4.52 -20.40 -12.83
N GLU A 10 -3.59 -19.46 -12.61
CA GLU A 10 -2.14 -19.74 -12.58
C GLU A 10 -1.59 -19.94 -11.16
N GLY A 11 -2.45 -19.94 -10.14
CA GLY A 11 -2.04 -20.01 -8.72
C GLY A 11 -1.99 -18.64 -8.04
N ILE A 12 -1.46 -18.62 -6.80
CA ILE A 12 -1.20 -17.39 -6.05
C ILE A 12 0.27 -17.01 -6.27
N ALA A 13 0.51 -15.95 -7.06
CA ALA A 13 1.87 -15.49 -7.37
C ALA A 13 2.46 -14.53 -6.33
N PHE A 14 1.61 -13.89 -5.51
CA PHE A 14 2.04 -12.87 -4.56
C PHE A 14 1.21 -12.94 -3.28
N GLN A 15 1.87 -12.69 -2.15
CA GLN A 15 1.26 -12.54 -0.84
C GLN A 15 1.86 -11.30 -0.16
N ILE A 16 1.04 -10.60 0.61
CA ILE A 16 1.44 -9.45 1.41
C ILE A 16 1.01 -9.69 2.85
N ASP A 17 1.89 -9.38 3.81
CA ASP A 17 1.57 -9.50 5.23
C ASP A 17 0.91 -8.20 5.72
N ASN A 18 -0.01 -8.34 6.69
CA ASN A 18 -0.54 -7.18 7.39
C ASN A 18 0.44 -6.71 8.47
N PRO A 19 0.63 -5.39 8.65
CA PRO A 19 1.39 -4.88 9.77
C PRO A 19 0.66 -5.14 11.10
N VAL A 20 1.44 -5.35 12.16
CA VAL A 20 0.94 -5.47 13.53
C VAL A 20 1.35 -4.22 14.27
N SER A 21 0.36 -3.48 14.80
CA SER A 21 0.59 -2.20 15.50
C SER A 21 1.42 -1.18 14.67
N GLY A 22 1.18 -1.13 13.36
CA GLY A 22 1.88 -0.22 12.44
C GLY A 22 3.32 -0.61 12.13
N GLN A 23 3.74 -1.84 12.46
CA GLN A 23 5.09 -2.34 12.22
C GLN A 23 5.08 -3.66 11.47
N CYS A 24 6.16 -3.90 10.73
CA CYS A 24 6.40 -5.17 10.06
C CYS A 24 7.29 -6.08 10.89
N ALA A 25 7.08 -7.39 10.76
CA ALA A 25 7.99 -8.37 11.33
C ALA A 25 9.41 -8.20 10.76
N THR A 26 10.41 -8.67 11.51
CA THR A 26 11.82 -8.63 11.08
C THR A 26 11.98 -9.29 9.71
N GLY A 27 12.71 -8.63 8.81
CA GLY A 27 12.99 -9.12 7.46
C GLY A 27 11.90 -8.82 6.42
N ARG A 28 10.82 -8.14 6.80
CA ARG A 28 9.80 -7.63 5.87
C ARG A 28 10.04 -6.17 5.53
N ILE A 29 9.67 -5.77 4.31
CA ILE A 29 9.77 -4.39 3.83
C ILE A 29 8.47 -3.65 4.18
N PRO A 30 8.54 -2.55 4.94
CA PRO A 30 7.36 -1.72 5.20
C PRO A 30 6.90 -0.99 3.93
N VAL A 31 5.60 -1.00 3.68
CA VAL A 31 4.96 -0.24 2.62
C VAL A 31 4.04 0.80 3.25
N TYR A 32 4.32 2.06 2.92
CA TYR A 32 3.70 3.24 3.51
C TYR A 32 2.55 3.73 2.65
N ARG A 33 1.54 4.33 3.28
CA ARG A 33 0.43 5.01 2.60
C ARG A 33 0.27 6.45 3.08
N ALA A 34 0.06 7.36 2.14
CA ALA A 34 -0.37 8.72 2.41
C ALA A 34 -1.69 9.00 1.69
N TYR A 35 -2.57 9.77 2.32
CA TYR A 35 -3.88 10.12 1.77
C TYR A 35 -4.00 11.63 1.53
N ASN A 36 -4.50 12.03 0.37
CA ASN A 36 -4.64 13.44 0.02
C ASN A 36 -5.81 14.17 0.71
N MET A 37 -6.68 13.46 1.46
CA MET A 37 -7.84 14.02 2.18
C MET A 37 -8.90 14.74 1.30
N ARG A 38 -8.95 14.45 -0.02
CA ARG A 38 -9.82 15.16 -0.97
C ARG A 38 -11.15 14.46 -1.26
N TRP A 39 -11.71 13.73 -0.29
CA TRP A 39 -13.03 13.08 -0.42
C TRP A 39 -14.15 14.07 -0.72
N ALA A 40 -14.14 15.25 -0.08
CA ALA A 40 -15.17 16.28 -0.30
C ALA A 40 -15.13 16.84 -1.74
N MET A 41 -14.00 16.70 -2.43
CA MET A 41 -13.81 17.11 -3.82
C MET A 41 -13.99 15.96 -4.82
N ASN A 42 -14.39 14.76 -4.37
CA ASN A 42 -14.48 13.54 -5.16
C ASN A 42 -13.17 13.19 -5.92
N ASP A 43 -12.03 13.53 -5.30
CA ASP A 43 -10.68 13.36 -5.85
C ASP A 43 -9.79 12.68 -4.79
N SER A 44 -10.34 11.66 -4.12
CA SER A 44 -9.60 10.90 -3.10
C SER A 44 -8.50 10.09 -3.76
N ASN A 45 -7.27 10.24 -3.26
CA ASN A 45 -6.14 9.48 -3.76
C ASN A 45 -5.22 9.04 -2.62
N HIS A 46 -4.76 7.80 -2.72
CA HIS A 46 -3.79 7.19 -1.82
C HIS A 46 -2.49 6.94 -2.57
N ARG A 47 -1.39 7.46 -2.05
CA ARG A 47 -0.05 7.12 -2.55
C ARG A 47 0.53 6.03 -1.69
N ILE A 48 0.90 4.92 -2.32
CA ILE A 48 1.44 3.73 -1.67
C ILE A 48 2.88 3.52 -2.17
N THR A 49 3.85 3.38 -1.27
CA THR A 49 5.27 3.23 -1.63
C THR A 49 6.06 2.49 -0.55
N ALA A 50 7.05 1.68 -0.95
CA ALA A 50 8.04 1.11 -0.04
C ALA A 50 9.22 2.07 0.23
N ASP A 51 9.39 3.11 -0.60
CA ASP A 51 10.39 4.14 -0.39
C ASP A 51 9.92 5.14 0.68
N TYR A 52 10.59 5.09 1.84
CA TYR A 52 10.30 5.96 2.97
C TYR A 52 10.55 7.44 2.67
N THR A 53 11.57 7.76 1.87
CA THR A 53 11.89 9.14 1.49
C THR A 53 10.79 9.72 0.60
N ALA A 54 10.32 8.95 -0.38
CA ALA A 54 9.20 9.37 -1.24
C ALA A 54 7.89 9.52 -0.43
N TYR A 55 7.66 8.65 0.55
CA TYR A 55 6.54 8.78 1.49
C TYR A 55 6.64 10.09 2.29
N GLN A 56 7.78 10.36 2.92
CA GLN A 56 8.00 11.59 3.69
C GLN A 56 7.84 12.84 2.83
N ALA A 57 8.35 12.85 1.59
CA ALA A 57 8.16 13.95 0.65
C ALA A 57 6.68 14.19 0.32
N THR A 58 5.90 13.12 0.16
CA THR A 58 4.45 13.21 -0.07
C THR A 58 3.73 13.79 1.14
N VAL A 59 4.05 13.33 2.35
CA VAL A 59 3.49 13.88 3.60
C VAL A 59 3.86 15.35 3.77
N ALA A 60 5.13 15.71 3.51
CA ALA A 60 5.59 17.10 3.54
C ALA A 60 4.87 18.01 2.54
N SER A 61 4.33 17.45 1.45
CA SER A 61 3.49 18.18 0.49
C SER A 61 2.04 18.41 0.95
N GLY A 62 1.69 18.00 2.18
CA GLY A 62 0.38 18.24 2.79
C GLY A 62 -0.57 17.03 2.79
N TRP A 63 -0.08 15.84 2.42
CA TRP A 63 -0.88 14.61 2.49
C TRP A 63 -0.87 14.04 3.92
N ALA A 64 -1.97 13.43 4.33
CA ALA A 64 -2.10 12.81 5.62
C ALA A 64 -1.22 11.55 5.74
N PRO A 65 -0.39 11.43 6.79
CA PRO A 65 0.41 10.25 7.03
C PRO A 65 -0.46 9.12 7.62
N GLU A 66 -0.66 8.04 6.87
CA GLU A 66 -1.35 6.84 7.39
C GLU A 66 -0.37 5.76 7.87
N GLY A 67 0.92 5.91 7.55
CA GLY A 67 1.97 5.01 8.03
C GLY A 67 2.03 3.69 7.25
N VAL A 68 2.53 2.64 7.93
CA VAL A 68 2.71 1.31 7.34
C VAL A 68 1.36 0.61 7.24
N VAL A 69 0.99 0.20 6.02
CA VAL A 69 -0.29 -0.48 5.75
C VAL A 69 -0.11 -1.89 5.22
N MET A 70 1.11 -2.25 4.81
CA MET A 70 1.45 -3.53 4.20
C MET A 70 2.91 -3.87 4.53
N CYS A 71 3.21 -5.16 4.60
CA CYS A 71 4.54 -5.69 4.83
C CYS A 71 4.91 -6.64 3.68
N ALA A 72 5.75 -6.16 2.77
CA ALA A 72 6.17 -6.91 1.60
C ALA A 72 7.27 -7.92 1.95
N ALA A 73 7.34 -9.00 1.17
CA ALA A 73 8.54 -9.84 1.13
C ALA A 73 9.76 -9.01 0.71
N PRO A 74 10.97 -9.36 1.17
CA PRO A 74 12.20 -8.69 0.81
C PRO A 74 12.54 -8.77 -0.69
#